data_AF-A0A9D6G657-F1
#
_entry.id   AF-A0A9D6G657-F1
#
_cell.length_a   1.000
_cell.length_b   1.000
_cell.length_c   1.000
_cell.angle_alpha   90.00
_cell.angle_beta   90.00
_cell.angle_gamma   90.00
#
_symmetry.space_group_name_H-M   'P 1'
#
loop_
_entity.id
_entity.type
_entity.pdbx_description
1 polymer ?
#
loop_
_entity_poly.entity_id
_entity_poly.type
_entity_poly.pdbx_seq_one_letter_code
_entity_poly.pdbx_strand_id
1 'polypeptide(L)' 'MIAPYEVALIQPETIVVTKERMGEAHQIMRRNLERILQLIRWTSDRWGSIKLAVFSEYALVGFDPRRTLEDW' A
#
# COMPACT_ATOMS: atom_id res chain seq x y z
N MET A 1 -17.21 11.31 -25.00
CA MET A 1 -17.54 11.81 -23.65
C MET A 1 -17.05 10.77 -22.66
N ILE A 2 -16.09 11.09 -21.80
CA ILE A 2 -15.56 10.12 -20.81
C ILE A 2 -16.52 10.14 -19.62
N ALA A 3 -17.05 8.98 -19.23
CA ALA A 3 -17.94 8.89 -18.07
C ALA A 3 -17.15 9.14 -16.77
N PRO A 4 -17.68 9.92 -15.81
CA PRO A 4 -17.03 10.07 -14.51
C PRO A 4 -16.97 8.71 -13.81
N TYR A 5 -15.85 8.45 -13.13
CA TYR A 5 -15.66 7.24 -12.32
C TYR A 5 -15.19 7.61 -10.91
N GLU A 6 -15.54 6.76 -9.96
CA GLU A 6 -15.17 6.95 -8.56
C GLU A 6 -13.74 6.47 -8.30
N VAL A 7 -13.01 7.30 -7.55
CA VAL A 7 -11.64 7.05 -7.13
C VAL A 7 -11.58 7.00 -5.61
N ALA A 8 -10.94 5.96 -5.07
CA ALA A 8 -10.63 5.87 -3.65
C ALA A 8 -9.16 6.21 -3.41
N LEU A 9 -8.92 7.22 -2.57
CA LEU A 9 -7.59 7.52 -2.05
C LEU A 9 -7.43 6.78 -0.72
N ILE A 10 -6.56 5.78 -0.68
CA ILE A 10 -6.37 4.88 0.45
C ILE A 10 -5.06 5.21 1.14
N GLN A 11 -5.13 5.51 2.43
CA GLN A 11 -3.97 5.75 3.29
C GLN A 11 -3.82 4.59 4.28
N PRO A 12 -3.03 3.55 3.95
CA PRO A 12 -2.75 2.47 4.88
C PRO A 12 -1.70 2.88 5.91
N GLU A 13 -1.87 2.42 7.15
CA GLU A 13 -0.74 2.37 8.10
C GLU A 13 0.28 1.35 7.57
N THR A 14 1.47 1.84 7.20
CA THR A 14 2.49 1.05 6.52
C THR A 14 3.57 0.63 7.49
N ILE A 15 3.84 -0.68 7.57
CA ILE A 15 4.98 -1.19 8.32
C ILE A 15 6.24 -0.97 7.49
N VAL A 16 7.21 -0.26 8.04
CA VAL A 16 8.45 0.08 7.35
C VAL A 16 9.41 -1.12 7.36
N VAL A 17 9.91 -1.48 6.19
CA VAL A 17 11.07 -2.37 6.03
C VAL A 17 12.31 -1.53 6.32
N THR A 18 12.93 -1.77 7.48
CA THR A 18 14.17 -1.10 7.88
C THR A 18 15.38 -1.91 7.45
N LYS A 19 16.57 -1.28 7.43
CA LYS A 19 17.85 -1.96 7.11
C LYS A 19 18.08 -3.21 7.98
N GLU A 20 17.74 -3.15 9.26
CA GLU A 20 17.92 -4.25 10.21
C GLU A 20 16.94 -5.42 9.98
N ARG A 21 15.84 -5.17 9.26
CA ARG A 21 14.75 -6.12 9.05
C ARG A 21 14.66 -6.60 7.60
N MET A 22 15.73 -6.47 6.83
CA MET A 22 15.74 -6.88 5.42
C MET A 22 15.41 -8.37 5.22
N GLY A 23 15.83 -9.24 6.14
CA GLY A 23 15.45 -10.66 6.12
C GLY A 23 13.94 -10.92 6.24
N GLU A 24 13.17 -9.96 6.77
CA GLU A 24 11.72 -10.01 6.91
C GLU A 24 10.98 -9.25 5.80
N ALA A 25 11.69 -8.63 4.85
CA ALA A 25 11.12 -7.68 3.88
C ALA A 25 9.90 -8.25 3.14
N HIS A 26 10.00 -9.49 2.64
CA HIS A 26 8.89 -10.16 1.95
C HIS A 26 7.65 -10.36 2.83
N GLN A 27 7.84 -10.66 4.12
CA GLN A 27 6.74 -10.85 5.07
C GLN A 27 6.06 -9.51 5.39
N ILE A 28 6.87 -8.46 5.60
CA ILE A 28 6.38 -7.09 5.81
C ILE A 28 5.61 -6.60 4.59
N MET A 29 6.15 -6.78 3.38
CA MET A 29 5.48 -6.42 2.13
C MET A 29 4.16 -7.16 1.95
N ARG A 30 4.12 -8.47 2.24
CA ARG A 30 2.88 -9.25 2.19
C ARG A 30 1.83 -8.69 3.15
N ARG A 31 2.22 -8.38 4.39
CA ARG A 31 1.31 -7.81 5.39
C ARG A 31 0.78 -6.43 4.98
N ASN A 32 1.64 -5.57 4.43
CA ASN A 32 1.23 -4.25 3.92
C ASN A 32 0.27 -4.40 2.73
N LEU A 33 0.54 -5.32 1.79
CA LEU A 33 -0.34 -5.61 0.67
C LEU A 33 -1.70 -6.14 1.12
N GLU A 34 -1.73 -7.09 2.06
CA GLU A 34 -2.97 -7.60 2.64
C GLU A 34 -3.80 -6.49 3.26
N ARG A 35 -3.16 -5.54 3.95
CA ARG A 35 -3.85 -4.36 4.51
C ARG A 35 -4.42 -3.46 3.42
N ILE A 36 -3.68 -3.19 2.36
CA ILE A 36 -4.17 -2.42 1.20
C ILE A 36 -5.40 -3.09 0.58
N LEU A 37 -5.34 -4.41 0.35
CA LEU A 37 -6.45 -5.17 -0.22
C LEU A 37 -7.69 -5.18 0.69
N GLN A 38 -7.50 -5.27 2.00
CA GLN A 38 -8.59 -5.14 2.97
C GLN A 38 -9.27 -3.76 2.89
N LEU A 39 -8.49 -2.69 2.76
CA LEU A 39 -9.02 -1.33 2.63
C LEU A 39 -9.74 -1.12 1.31
N ILE A 40 -9.21 -1.65 0.19
CA ILE A 40 -9.89 -1.64 -1.11
C ILE A 40 -11.24 -2.33 -0.98
N ARG A 41 -11.27 -3.55 -0.44
CA ARG A 41 -12.50 -4.32 -0.27
C ARG A 41 -13.50 -3.59 0.63
N TRP A 42 -13.06 -3.10 1.78
CA TRP A 42 -13.92 -2.33 2.68
C TRP A 42 -14.52 -1.10 2.01
N THR A 43 -13.72 -0.39 1.21
CA THR A 43 -14.20 0.81 0.51
C THR A 43 -15.19 0.43 -0.58
N SER A 44 -14.93 -0.63 -1.37
CA SER A 44 -15.85 -1.14 -2.39
C SER A 44 -17.17 -1.61 -1.82
N ASP A 45 -17.13 -2.34 -0.70
CA ASP A 45 -18.33 -2.84 -0.03
C ASP A 45 -19.22 -1.69 0.50
N ARG A 46 -18.61 -0.55 0.84
CA ARG A 46 -19.31 0.60 1.45
C ARG A 46 -19.79 1.66 0.43
N TRP A 47 -19.01 1.90 -0.62
CA TRP A 47 -19.27 2.98 -1.59
C TRP A 47 -19.73 2.47 -2.96
N GLY A 48 -19.65 1.17 -3.23
CA GLY A 48 -19.95 0.60 -4.54
C GLY A 48 -18.69 0.39 -5.38
N SER A 49 -18.87 0.23 -6.70
CA SER A 49 -17.78 -0.20 -7.59
C SER A 49 -16.78 0.92 -7.89
N ILE A 50 -15.82 1.12 -6.97
CA ILE A 50 -14.64 1.95 -7.20
C ILE A 50 -13.89 1.41 -8.42
N LYS A 51 -13.59 2.29 -9.39
CA LYS A 51 -12.86 1.90 -10.61
C LYS A 51 -11.35 2.07 -10.46
N LEU A 52 -10.92 2.89 -9.51
CA LEU A 52 -9.51 3.17 -9.25
C LEU A 52 -9.27 3.35 -7.75
N ALA A 53 -8.33 2.57 -7.20
CA ALA A 53 -7.80 2.77 -5.87
C ALA A 53 -6.35 3.27 -5.98
N VAL A 54 -6.03 4.36 -5.28
CA VAL A 54 -4.70 4.95 -5.22
C VAL A 54 -4.19 4.88 -3.79
N PHE A 55 -2.93 4.54 -3.60
CA PHE A 55 -2.26 4.53 -2.31
C PHE A 55 -0.97 5.35 -2.37
N SER A 56 -0.44 5.70 -1.21
CA SER A 56 0.77 6.52 -1.12
C SER A 56 1.99 5.82 -1.71
N GLU A 57 2.94 6.62 -2.17
CA GLU A 57 4.30 6.14 -2.40
C GLU A 57 4.80 5.43 -1.14
N TYR A 58 5.62 4.38 -1.33
CA TYR A 58 6.13 3.52 -0.27
C TYR A 58 5.09 2.70 0.51
N ALA A 59 3.80 2.67 0.15
CA ALA A 59 2.79 1.90 0.92
C ALA A 59 3.08 0.39 1.08
N LEU A 60 3.96 -0.17 0.24
CA LEU A 60 4.35 -1.58 0.32
C LEU A 60 5.51 -1.82 1.29
N VAL A 61 6.41 -0.85 1.45
CA VAL A 61 7.73 -1.05 2.07
C VAL A 61 8.08 -0.01 3.13
N GLY A 62 7.30 1.07 3.23
CA GLY A 62 7.60 2.26 4.02
C GLY A 62 8.83 3.02 3.54
N PHE A 63 9.08 4.16 4.17
CA PHE A 63 10.26 4.98 3.93
C PHE A 63 11.22 4.87 5.12
N ASP A 64 12.44 4.39 4.90
CA ASP A 64 13.55 4.44 5.86
C ASP A 64 14.72 5.19 5.21
N PRO A 65 15.04 6.41 5.65
CA PRO A 65 16.07 7.26 5.02
C PRO A 65 17.50 6.69 5.18
N ARG A 66 17.69 5.64 5.99
CA ARG A 66 18.99 4.99 6.19
C ARG A 66 19.27 3.91 5.15
N ARG A 67 18.29 3.56 4.33
CA ARG A 67 18.41 2.54 3.30
C ARG A 67 19.00 3.10 2.02
N THR A 68 19.88 2.33 1.41
CA THR A 68 20.40 2.60 0.06
C THR A 68 19.88 1.56 -0.92
N LEU A 69 20.14 1.76 -2.22
CA LEU A 69 19.81 0.78 -3.26
C LEU A 69 20.55 -0.56 -3.07
N GLU A 70 21.68 -0.54 -2.37
CA GLU A 70 22.54 -1.72 -2.13
C GLU A 70 22.00 -2.64 -1.03
N ASP A 71 21.01 -2.17 -0.26
CA ASP A 71 20.39 -2.96 0.82
C ASP A 71 19.31 -3.95 0.31
N TRP A 72 19.03 -3.97 -1.00
CA TRP A 72 18.03 -4.85 -1.65
C TRP A 72 18.65 -6.09 -2.29
#